data_AF-A0A9E3ZJ93-F1
#
_entry.id   AF-A0A9E3ZJ93-F1
#
_cell.length_a   1.000
_cell.length_b   1.000
_cell.length_c   1.000
_cell.angle_alpha   90.00
_cell.angle_beta   90.00
_cell.angle_gamma   90.00
#
_symmetry.space_group_name_H-M   'P 1'
#
loop_
_entity.id
_entity.type
_entity.pdbx_description
1 polymer ?
#
loop_
_entity_poly.entity_id
_entity_poly.type
_entity_poly.pdbx_seq_one_letter_code
_entity_poly.pdbx_strand_id
1 'polypeptide(L)'
;LPPRWFEGHRLFLHSGQLELRMANERRVFLSSVSPPARFPLPPPHLAQIRSVGHTTFVRVPLAQDRPRATRIAADSAADPLIASLSRILFKRLDAGDIPLPSMPDLAVKLNGALRESDSARDAHDIAKLIQLDPALATKVIHVVNSAAFGFVRKAGSVQQAVTRLGRDRIRNVAVGFLMR
;
A
#
# COMPACT_ATOMS: atom_id res chain seq x y z
N LEU A 1 -24.26 4.03 3.36
CA LEU A 1 -23.03 4.77 3.75
C LEU A 1 -22.24 3.96 4.76
N PRO A 2 -20.90 3.93 4.69
CA PRO A 2 -20.08 3.36 5.76
C PRO A 2 -20.39 4.06 7.09
N PRO A 3 -20.48 3.34 8.21
CA PRO A 3 -20.58 3.98 9.51
C PRO A 3 -19.36 4.87 9.79
N ARG A 4 -19.60 6.09 10.31
CA ARG A 4 -18.56 7.08 10.64
C ARG A 4 -17.49 6.57 11.61
N TRP A 5 -17.80 5.56 12.43
CA TRP A 5 -16.83 4.94 13.34
C TRP A 5 -15.73 4.11 12.65
N PHE A 6 -15.85 3.88 11.34
CA PHE A 6 -14.83 3.20 10.53
C PHE A 6 -13.85 4.18 9.86
N GLU A 7 -14.20 5.46 9.71
CA GLU A 7 -13.39 6.42 8.96
C GLU A 7 -12.06 6.72 9.69
N GLY A 8 -10.94 6.51 8.99
CA GLY A 8 -9.60 6.80 9.52
C GLY A 8 -9.12 5.88 10.64
N HIS A 9 -9.83 4.78 10.93
CA HIS A 9 -9.48 3.86 12.01
C HIS A 9 -9.50 2.40 11.53
N ARG A 10 -8.68 1.57 12.17
CA ARG A 10 -8.75 0.11 12.09
C ARG A 10 -9.38 -0.43 13.36
N LEU A 11 -10.29 -1.39 13.20
CA LEU A 11 -10.99 -2.00 14.32
C LEU A 11 -10.50 -3.41 14.48
N PHE A 12 -10.18 -3.79 15.70
CA PHE A 12 -9.75 -5.12 16.05
C PHE A 12 -10.76 -5.70 17.03
N LEU A 13 -11.09 -6.98 16.87
CA LEU A 13 -11.95 -7.66 17.85
C LEU A 13 -11.13 -7.97 19.10
N HIS A 14 -11.53 -7.41 20.23
CA HIS A 14 -10.89 -7.65 21.53
C HIS A 14 -11.53 -8.85 22.25
N SER A 15 -12.85 -8.88 22.31
CA SER A 15 -13.62 -9.94 22.98
C SER A 15 -14.96 -10.14 22.29
N GLY A 16 -15.43 -11.39 22.25
CA GLY A 16 -16.75 -11.80 21.74
C GLY A 16 -16.70 -12.52 20.39
N GLN A 17 -17.84 -12.60 19.71
CA GLN A 17 -18.02 -13.30 18.43
C GLN A 17 -18.76 -12.44 17.41
N LEU A 18 -18.29 -12.50 16.16
CA LEU A 18 -18.84 -11.79 15.01
C LEU A 18 -19.20 -12.77 13.90
N GLU A 19 -20.27 -12.47 13.17
CA GLU A 19 -20.61 -13.06 11.88
C GLU A 19 -20.25 -12.03 10.79
N LEU A 20 -19.26 -12.36 9.96
CA LEU A 20 -18.87 -11.59 8.79
C LEU A 20 -19.57 -12.16 7.56
N ARG A 21 -20.41 -11.37 6.90
CA ARG A 21 -21.03 -11.72 5.61
C ARG A 21 -20.29 -10.99 4.48
N MET A 22 -19.51 -11.76 3.72
CA MET A 22 -18.71 -11.25 2.60
C MET A 22 -19.61 -10.92 1.39
N ALA A 23 -19.09 -10.15 0.43
CA ALA A 23 -19.82 -9.80 -0.80
C ALA A 23 -20.29 -10.99 -1.65
N ASN A 24 -19.66 -12.17 -1.51
CA ASN A 24 -20.06 -13.42 -2.16
C ASN A 24 -21.04 -14.26 -1.32
N GLU A 25 -21.76 -13.63 -0.40
CA GLU A 25 -22.70 -14.24 0.56
C GLU A 25 -22.10 -15.27 1.54
N ARG A 26 -20.79 -15.54 1.48
CA ARG A 26 -20.15 -16.44 2.45
C ARG A 26 -20.17 -15.81 3.83
N ARG A 27 -20.55 -16.64 4.81
CA ARG A 27 -20.59 -16.31 6.24
C ARG A 27 -19.34 -16.87 6.91
N VAL A 28 -18.63 -16.02 7.63
CA VAL A 28 -17.44 -16.39 8.39
C VAL A 28 -17.67 -16.00 9.84
N PHE A 29 -17.62 -16.98 10.74
CA PHE A 29 -17.66 -16.73 12.18
C PHE A 29 -16.26 -16.39 12.67
N LEU A 30 -16.14 -15.25 13.34
CA LEU A 30 -14.89 -14.73 13.84
C LEU A 30 -15.01 -14.55 15.36
N SER A 31 -14.30 -15.41 16.10
CA SER A 31 -14.23 -15.38 17.56
C SER A 31 -12.95 -14.68 17.99
N SER A 32 -12.96 -13.92 19.09
CA SER A 32 -11.78 -13.24 19.64
C SER A 32 -10.60 -14.17 19.90
N VAL A 33 -10.86 -15.47 20.13
CA VAL A 33 -9.83 -16.49 20.39
C VAL A 33 -9.26 -17.08 19.10
N SER A 34 -9.88 -16.81 17.95
CA SER A 34 -9.47 -17.37 16.66
C SER A 34 -8.30 -16.57 16.04
N PRO A 35 -7.34 -17.23 15.34
CA PRO A 35 -6.24 -16.52 14.68
C PRO A 35 -6.67 -15.36 13.75
N PRO A 36 -7.81 -15.43 13.02
CA PRO A 36 -8.33 -14.32 12.22
C PRO A 36 -8.66 -13.05 13.02
N ALA A 37 -8.95 -13.15 14.32
CA ALA A 37 -9.28 -11.99 15.16
C ALA A 37 -8.09 -11.07 15.47
N ARG A 38 -6.86 -11.51 15.15
CA ARG A 38 -5.65 -10.67 15.23
C ARG A 38 -5.54 -9.67 14.08
N PHE A 39 -6.33 -9.83 13.02
CA PHE A 39 -6.36 -8.92 11.88
C PHE A 39 -7.47 -7.88 12.05
N PRO A 40 -7.31 -6.67 11.48
CA PRO A 40 -8.35 -5.67 11.56
C PRO A 40 -9.58 -6.14 10.78
N LEU A 41 -10.74 -5.74 11.28
CA LEU A 41 -12.02 -6.05 10.71
C LEU A 41 -12.11 -5.47 9.29
N PRO A 42 -12.68 -6.23 8.36
CA PRO A 42 -12.83 -5.78 7.00
C PRO A 42 -13.70 -4.52 6.95
N PRO A 43 -13.42 -3.60 6.02
CA PRO A 43 -14.23 -2.41 5.85
C PRO A 43 -15.65 -2.76 5.40
N PRO A 44 -16.62 -1.89 5.68
CA PRO A 44 -18.05 -2.15 5.45
C PRO A 44 -18.40 -2.34 3.97
N HIS A 45 -17.54 -1.93 3.03
CA HIS A 45 -17.71 -2.19 1.60
C HIS A 45 -17.27 -3.61 1.19
N LEU A 46 -16.45 -4.31 2.00
CA LEU A 46 -15.99 -5.67 1.72
C LEU A 46 -16.82 -6.74 2.45
N ALA A 47 -17.36 -6.41 3.63
CA ALA A 47 -18.19 -7.33 4.40
C ALA A 47 -19.18 -6.59 5.30
N GLN A 48 -20.36 -7.19 5.49
CA GLN A 48 -21.29 -6.81 6.54
C GLN A 48 -20.91 -7.52 7.84
N ILE A 49 -20.92 -6.79 8.95
CA ILE A 49 -20.50 -7.30 10.27
C ILE A 49 -21.74 -7.36 11.16
N ARG A 50 -22.01 -8.52 11.75
CA ARG A 50 -23.06 -8.70 12.76
C ARG A 50 -22.43 -9.24 14.04
N SER A 51 -22.83 -8.69 15.20
CA SER A 51 -22.43 -9.27 16.48
C SER A 51 -23.32 -10.47 16.81
N VAL A 52 -22.72 -11.52 17.35
CA VAL A 52 -23.44 -12.72 17.84
C VAL A 52 -23.72 -12.59 19.35
N GLY A 53 -23.19 -11.56 20.01
CA GLY A 53 -23.38 -11.28 21.44
C GLY A 53 -22.68 -10.00 21.86
N HIS A 54 -22.27 -9.91 23.13
CA HIS A 54 -21.47 -8.80 23.63
C HIS A 54 -20.07 -8.83 23.00
N THR A 55 -19.71 -7.77 22.27
CA THR A 55 -18.43 -7.66 21.56
C THR A 55 -17.76 -6.33 21.85
N THR A 56 -16.48 -6.38 22.24
CA THR A 56 -15.66 -5.20 22.46
C THR A 56 -14.66 -5.06 21.31
N PHE A 57 -14.48 -3.82 20.84
CA PHE A 57 -13.56 -3.49 19.75
C PHE A 57 -12.44 -2.59 20.26
N VAL A 58 -11.23 -2.82 19.76
CA VAL A 58 -10.11 -1.88 19.88
C VAL A 58 -10.04 -1.04 18.62
N ARG A 59 -10.14 0.27 18.77
CA ARG A 59 -10.04 1.23 17.67
C ARG A 59 -8.63 1.79 17.62
N VAL A 60 -7.87 1.41 16.61
CA VAL A 60 -6.54 1.96 16.35
C VAL A 60 -6.69 3.04 15.28
N PRO A 61 -6.31 4.30 15.54
CA PRO A 61 -6.26 5.31 14.47
C PRO A 61 -5.34 4.76 13.38
N LEU A 62 -5.84 4.69 12.16
CA LEU A 62 -4.98 4.45 11.02
C LEU A 62 -4.07 5.67 11.03
N ALA A 63 -2.81 5.49 11.42
CA ALA A 63 -1.83 6.53 11.23
C ALA A 63 -1.93 6.91 9.75
N GLN A 64 -2.56 8.05 9.49
CA GLN A 64 -2.27 8.80 8.30
C GLN A 64 -0.87 9.37 8.51
N ASP A 65 0.10 8.48 8.70
CA ASP A 65 1.38 8.61 8.03
C ASP A 65 1.05 8.51 6.53
N ARG A 66 0.36 9.53 6.01
CA ARG A 66 0.99 10.23 4.90
C ARG A 66 2.38 10.45 5.46
N PRO A 67 3.46 9.92 4.86
CA PRO A 67 4.69 10.65 5.03
C PRO A 67 4.25 12.09 4.76
N ARG A 68 4.28 12.93 5.81
CA ARG A 68 4.73 14.27 5.58
C ARG A 68 6.09 13.99 4.97
N ALA A 69 6.12 13.84 3.64
CA ALA A 69 6.88 14.79 2.88
C ALA A 69 6.48 16.09 3.55
N THR A 70 7.26 16.45 4.56
CA THR A 70 7.67 17.81 4.75
C THR A 70 7.98 18.19 3.32
N ARG A 71 6.98 18.73 2.62
CA ARG A 71 7.24 19.84 1.75
C ARG A 71 7.96 20.75 2.72
N ILE A 72 9.28 20.63 2.71
CA ILE A 72 10.13 21.79 2.80
C ILE A 72 9.45 22.64 1.76
N ALA A 73 8.58 23.54 2.23
CA ALA A 73 8.06 24.56 1.38
C ALA A 73 9.33 25.08 0.73
N ALA A 74 9.40 25.02 -0.59
CA ALA A 74 10.42 25.76 -1.31
C ALA A 74 10.12 27.26 -1.15
N ASP A 75 9.81 27.70 0.07
CA ASP A 75 9.99 29.05 0.57
C ASP A 75 11.48 29.19 0.88
N SER A 76 12.28 28.96 -0.15
CA SER A 76 13.59 29.57 -0.29
C SER A 76 13.61 30.21 -1.66
N ALA A 77 12.63 31.07 -1.88
CA ALA A 77 12.82 32.16 -2.81
C ALA A 77 13.92 33.05 -2.21
N ALA A 78 15.13 32.89 -2.75
CA ALA A 78 16.27 33.80 -2.65
C ALA A 78 17.19 33.70 -1.42
N ASP A 79 17.59 32.50 -0.99
CA ASP A 79 18.89 32.37 -0.30
C ASP A 79 20.02 32.27 -1.36
N PRO A 80 20.94 33.26 -1.47
CA PRO A 80 21.98 33.27 -2.51
C PRO A 80 22.93 32.07 -2.42
N LEU A 81 23.02 31.46 -1.23
CA LEU A 81 23.79 30.24 -0.99
C LEU A 81 23.10 29.01 -1.60
N ILE A 82 21.77 28.89 -1.48
CA ILE A 82 21.01 27.79 -2.09
C ILE A 82 21.00 27.92 -3.62
N ALA A 83 20.94 29.14 -4.15
CA ALA A 83 21.03 29.40 -5.60
C ALA A 83 22.42 29.10 -6.19
N SER A 84 23.49 29.30 -5.41
CA SER A 84 24.85 28.93 -5.85
C SER A 84 25.10 27.43 -5.74
N LEU A 85 24.61 26.77 -4.68
CA LEU A 85 24.63 25.31 -4.55
C LEU A 85 23.87 24.61 -5.68
N SER A 86 22.64 25.05 -5.98
CA SER A 86 21.84 24.46 -7.07
C SER A 86 22.54 24.63 -8.42
N ARG A 87 23.13 25.81 -8.69
CA ARG A 87 23.89 26.06 -9.92
C ARG A 87 25.12 25.15 -10.04
N ILE A 88 25.85 24.92 -8.96
CA ILE A 88 26.99 24.00 -8.95
C ILE A 88 26.52 22.56 -9.18
N LEU A 89 25.44 22.14 -8.53
CA LEU A 89 24.87 20.81 -8.71
C LEU A 89 24.39 20.57 -10.15
N PHE A 90 23.63 21.50 -10.74
CA PHE A 90 23.19 21.40 -12.12
C PHE A 90 24.36 21.39 -13.11
N LYS A 91 25.37 22.25 -12.89
CA LYS A 91 26.58 22.24 -13.72
C LYS A 91 27.33 20.90 -13.66
N ARG A 92 27.35 20.23 -12.50
CA ARG A 92 27.98 18.91 -12.36
C ARG A 92 27.12 17.77 -12.90
N LEU A 93 25.79 17.89 -12.83
CA LEU A 93 24.85 16.98 -13.49
C LEU A 93 25.00 17.05 -15.01
N ASP A 94 25.05 18.26 -15.59
CA ASP A 94 25.25 18.48 -17.04
C ASP A 94 26.63 18.00 -17.51
N ALA A 95 27.64 18.12 -16.65
CA ALA A 95 28.98 17.61 -16.90
C ALA A 95 29.08 16.08 -16.76
N GLY A 96 28.02 15.38 -16.32
CA GLY A 96 28.03 13.93 -16.09
C GLY A 96 28.94 13.47 -14.95
N ASP A 97 29.37 14.40 -14.09
CA ASP A 97 30.38 14.20 -13.03
C ASP A 97 29.77 13.58 -11.76
N ILE A 98 28.45 13.30 -11.79
CA ILE A 98 27.71 12.65 -10.72
C ILE A 98 27.30 11.26 -11.22
N PRO A 99 27.82 10.17 -10.63
CA PRO A 99 27.40 8.82 -10.98
C PRO A 99 25.95 8.62 -10.51
N LEU A 100 25.01 8.78 -11.45
CA LEU A 100 23.62 8.43 -11.23
C LEU A 100 23.51 6.90 -11.30
N PRO A 101 22.85 6.24 -10.33
CA PRO A 101 22.52 4.84 -10.48
C PRO A 101 21.61 4.69 -11.72
N SER A 102 22.02 3.86 -12.66
CA SER A 102 21.18 3.51 -13.81
C SER A 102 19.91 2.86 -13.31
N MET A 103 18.77 3.42 -13.68
CA MET A 103 17.47 2.90 -13.28
C MET A 103 17.30 1.49 -13.88
N PRO A 104 16.89 0.47 -13.09
CA PRO A 104 16.74 -0.88 -13.63
C PRO A 104 15.68 -0.89 -14.75
N ASP A 105 15.94 -1.60 -15.85
CA ASP A 105 14.99 -1.73 -16.97
C ASP A 105 13.60 -2.17 -16.53
N LEU A 106 13.54 -3.05 -15.53
CA LEU A 106 12.29 -3.53 -14.93
C LEU A 106 11.52 -2.39 -14.25
N ALA A 107 12.20 -1.43 -13.62
CA ALA A 107 11.59 -0.26 -13.00
C ALA A 107 10.97 0.69 -14.04
N VAL A 108 11.65 0.88 -15.18
CA VAL A 108 11.14 1.71 -16.28
C VAL A 108 9.88 1.07 -16.87
N LYS A 109 9.96 -0.23 -17.20
CA LYS A 109 8.84 -1.00 -17.75
C LYS A 109 7.65 -1.06 -16.80
N LEU A 110 7.90 -1.29 -15.51
CA LEU A 110 6.85 -1.37 -14.49
C LEU A 110 6.21 0.00 -14.22
N ASN A 111 7.01 1.07 -14.13
CA ASN A 111 6.50 2.43 -13.94
C ASN A 111 5.68 2.88 -15.16
N GLY A 112 6.13 2.58 -16.38
CA GLY A 112 5.33 2.81 -17.60
C GLY A 112 4.01 2.02 -17.57
N ALA A 113 4.09 0.71 -17.29
CA ALA A 113 2.91 -0.16 -17.22
C ALA A 113 1.88 0.27 -16.17
N LEU A 114 2.31 0.95 -15.10
CA LEU A 114 1.46 1.45 -14.02
C LEU A 114 0.99 2.91 -14.22
N ARG A 115 1.68 3.70 -15.06
CA ARG A 115 1.33 5.11 -15.38
C ARG A 115 0.33 5.24 -16.51
N GLU A 116 0.31 4.32 -17.47
CA GLU A 116 -0.68 4.32 -18.55
C GLU A 116 -2.08 4.26 -17.93
N SER A 117 -2.82 5.37 -18.04
CA SER A 117 -4.16 5.56 -17.48
C SER A 117 -5.26 4.92 -18.33
N ASP A 118 -4.92 4.39 -19.51
CA ASP A 118 -5.83 3.63 -20.35
C ASP A 118 -5.90 2.18 -19.88
N SER A 119 -6.81 1.94 -18.94
CA SER A 119 -7.82 0.86 -18.81
C SER A 119 -7.62 -0.57 -19.37
N ALA A 120 -6.53 -0.93 -20.04
CA ALA A 120 -6.40 -2.20 -20.76
C ALA A 120 -5.47 -3.23 -20.08
N ARG A 121 -4.60 -2.84 -19.15
CA ARG A 121 -3.72 -3.80 -18.46
C ARG A 121 -4.31 -4.26 -17.14
N ASP A 122 -4.77 -5.50 -17.15
CA ASP A 122 -5.33 -6.21 -16.01
C ASP A 122 -4.26 -6.42 -14.92
N ALA A 123 -4.70 -6.64 -13.68
CA ALA A 123 -3.84 -6.99 -12.54
C ALA A 123 -2.93 -8.18 -12.86
N HIS A 124 -3.33 -9.03 -13.80
CA HIS A 124 -2.55 -10.14 -14.32
C HIS A 124 -1.26 -9.70 -15.04
N ASP A 125 -1.29 -8.68 -15.88
CA ASP A 125 -0.12 -8.22 -16.64
C ASP A 125 0.92 -7.54 -15.74
N ILE A 126 0.43 -6.74 -14.78
CA ILE A 126 1.28 -6.15 -13.75
C ILE A 126 1.91 -7.25 -12.89
N ALA A 127 1.14 -8.27 -12.53
CA ALA A 127 1.66 -9.39 -11.76
C ALA A 127 2.74 -10.15 -12.53
N LYS A 128 2.62 -10.31 -13.86
CA LYS A 128 3.68 -10.91 -14.69
C LYS A 128 4.97 -10.11 -14.63
N LEU A 129 4.89 -8.78 -14.77
CA LEU A 129 6.06 -7.91 -14.69
C LEU A 129 6.75 -7.97 -13.32
N ILE A 130 5.97 -8.02 -12.24
CA ILE A 130 6.53 -8.16 -10.88
C ILE A 130 7.15 -9.55 -10.68
N GLN A 131 6.58 -10.60 -11.29
CA GLN A 131 7.10 -11.97 -11.19
C GLN A 131 8.43 -12.18 -11.93
N LEU A 132 8.82 -11.28 -12.84
CA LEU A 132 10.15 -11.30 -13.48
C LEU A 132 11.29 -11.11 -12.47
N ASP A 133 11.01 -10.47 -11.34
CA ASP A 133 11.94 -10.31 -10.22
C ASP A 133 11.38 -11.03 -8.98
N PRO A 134 11.92 -12.22 -8.63
CA PRO A 134 11.51 -12.96 -7.45
C PRO A 134 11.66 -12.18 -6.14
N ALA A 135 12.70 -11.34 -6.01
CA ALA A 135 12.93 -10.55 -4.81
C ALA A 135 11.86 -9.46 -4.66
N LEU A 136 11.49 -8.81 -5.77
CA LEU A 136 10.38 -7.85 -5.81
C LEU A 136 9.05 -8.52 -5.49
N ALA A 137 8.77 -9.68 -6.09
CA ALA A 137 7.55 -10.44 -5.85
C ALA A 137 7.37 -10.82 -4.36
N THR A 138 8.41 -11.32 -3.71
CA THR A 138 8.37 -11.63 -2.27
C THR A 138 8.13 -10.39 -1.42
N LYS A 139 8.83 -9.28 -1.72
CA LYS A 139 8.65 -8.01 -1.01
C LYS A 139 7.23 -7.48 -1.14
N VAL A 140 6.65 -7.52 -2.34
CA VAL A 140 5.26 -7.14 -2.59
C VAL A 140 4.30 -7.97 -1.73
N ILE A 141 4.44 -9.30 -1.73
CA ILE A 141 3.59 -10.19 -0.92
C ILE A 141 3.74 -9.91 0.57
N HIS A 142 4.97 -9.70 1.05
CA HIS A 142 5.24 -9.40 2.45
C HIS A 142 4.60 -8.07 2.87
N VAL A 143 4.74 -7.03 2.06
CA VAL A 143 4.12 -5.72 2.30
C VAL A 143 2.60 -5.84 2.31
N VAL A 144 2.00 -6.51 1.33
CA VAL A 144 0.54 -6.71 1.27
C VAL A 144 0.02 -7.49 2.48
N ASN A 145 0.77 -8.47 2.98
CA ASN A 145 0.39 -9.27 4.15
C ASN A 145 0.72 -8.61 5.49
N SER A 146 1.34 -7.43 5.48
CA SER A 146 1.71 -6.72 6.70
C SER A 146 0.50 -6.17 7.46
N ALA A 147 0.70 -5.93 8.75
CA ALA A 147 -0.27 -5.26 9.60
C ALA A 147 -0.66 -3.86 9.09
N ALA A 148 0.16 -3.25 8.22
CA ALA A 148 -0.11 -1.95 7.59
C ALA A 148 -1.19 -2.01 6.51
N PHE A 149 -1.61 -3.19 6.04
CA PHE A 149 -2.75 -3.35 5.11
C PHE A 149 -3.92 -4.14 5.70
N GLY A 150 -3.66 -5.04 6.65
CA GLY A 150 -4.72 -5.53 7.54
C GLY A 150 -5.78 -6.43 6.88
N PHE A 151 -5.42 -7.19 5.85
CA PHE A 151 -6.38 -8.07 5.19
C PHE A 151 -6.73 -9.31 6.06
N VAL A 152 -8.00 -9.71 6.05
CA VAL A 152 -8.52 -10.88 6.79
C VAL A 152 -7.89 -12.20 6.35
N ARG A 153 -7.51 -12.30 5.07
CA ARG A 153 -6.79 -13.45 4.50
C ARG A 153 -5.46 -12.97 3.93
N LYS A 154 -4.42 -13.78 4.04
CA LYS A 154 -3.14 -13.53 3.34
C LYS A 154 -3.32 -13.60 1.82
N ALA A 155 -2.56 -12.81 1.08
CA ALA A 155 -2.43 -12.94 -0.37
C ALA A 155 -1.43 -14.08 -0.65
N GLY A 156 -1.87 -15.07 -1.44
CA GLY A 156 -1.06 -16.23 -1.80
C GLY A 156 -0.36 -16.11 -3.15
N SER A 157 -0.69 -15.10 -3.96
CA SER A 157 -0.08 -14.85 -5.26
C SER A 157 0.08 -13.36 -5.52
N VAL A 158 1.02 -13.00 -6.41
CA VAL A 158 1.27 -11.61 -6.79
C VAL A 158 0.01 -11.00 -7.42
N GLN A 159 -0.73 -11.75 -8.22
CA GLN A 159 -2.00 -11.29 -8.81
C GLN A 159 -3.05 -10.97 -7.73
N GLN A 160 -3.19 -11.81 -6.70
CA GLN A 160 -4.06 -11.50 -5.55
C GLN A 160 -3.58 -10.25 -4.81
N ALA A 161 -2.26 -10.07 -4.69
CA ALA A 161 -1.67 -8.90 -4.06
C ALA A 161 -1.98 -7.62 -4.84
N VAL A 162 -1.77 -7.62 -6.16
CA VAL A 162 -2.06 -6.48 -7.07
C VAL A 162 -3.54 -6.13 -7.04
N THR A 163 -4.42 -7.13 -7.11
CA THR A 163 -5.88 -6.93 -7.08
C THR A 163 -6.35 -6.30 -5.77
N ARG A 164 -5.76 -6.70 -4.63
CA ARG A 164 -6.13 -6.17 -3.31
C ARG A 164 -5.56 -4.79 -3.04
N LEU A 165 -4.34 -4.52 -3.48
CA LEU A 165 -3.68 -3.23 -3.26
C LEU A 165 -4.22 -2.15 -4.22
N GLY A 166 -4.46 -2.51 -5.47
CA GLY A 166 -4.73 -1.58 -6.57
C GLY A 166 -3.45 -1.02 -7.20
N ARG A 167 -3.58 -0.48 -8.43
CA ARG A 167 -2.47 0.00 -9.28
C ARG A 167 -1.60 1.08 -8.62
N ASP A 168 -2.20 2.08 -7.99
CA ASP A 168 -1.43 3.20 -7.41
C ASP A 168 -0.57 2.76 -6.23
N ARG A 169 -1.12 1.90 -5.37
CA ARG A 169 -0.39 1.41 -4.20
C ARG A 169 0.71 0.44 -4.58
N ILE A 170 0.47 -0.45 -5.56
CA ILE A 170 1.51 -1.36 -6.02
C ILE A 170 2.66 -0.61 -6.71
N ARG A 171 2.36 0.49 -7.42
CA ARG A 171 3.38 1.37 -8.01
C ARG A 171 4.32 1.95 -6.98
N ASN A 172 3.77 2.54 -5.92
CA ASN A 172 4.58 3.16 -4.87
C ASN A 172 5.48 2.13 -4.18
N VAL A 173 4.94 0.94 -3.90
CA VAL A 173 5.69 -0.16 -3.28
C VAL A 173 6.80 -0.65 -4.22
N ALA A 174 6.48 -0.93 -5.48
CA ALA A 174 7.42 -1.52 -6.40
C ALA A 174 8.54 -0.56 -6.81
N VAL A 175 8.22 0.71 -7.12
CA VAL A 175 9.21 1.73 -7.44
C VAL A 175 10.12 1.98 -6.23
N GLY A 176 9.58 2.04 -5.01
CA GLY A 176 10.38 2.21 -3.80
C GLY A 176 11.37 1.08 -3.54
N PHE A 177 11.07 -0.15 -3.97
CA PHE A 177 12.01 -1.27 -3.86
C PHE A 177 13.04 -1.35 -4.98
N LEU A 178 12.72 -0.84 -6.17
CA LEU A 178 13.60 -0.84 -7.34
C LEU A 178 14.56 0.37 -7.38
N MET A 179 14.24 1.44 -6.65
CA MET A 179 15.03 2.66 -6.52
C MET A 179 15.89 2.69 -5.24
N ARG A 180 16.18 1.52 -4.67
CA ARG A 180 16.99 1.38 -3.44
C ARG A 180 18.44 1.08 -3.77
#